data_AF-A0A7J5A075-F1
#
_entry.id   AF-A0A7J5A075-F1
#
_cell.length_a   1.000
_cell.length_b   1.000
_cell.length_c   1.000
_cell.angle_alpha   90.00
_cell.angle_beta   90.00
_cell.angle_gamma   90.00
#
_symmetry.space_group_name_H-M   'P 1'
#
loop_
_entity.id
_entity.type
_entity.pdbx_description
1 polymer ?
#
loop_
_entity_poly.entity_id
_entity_poly.type
_entity_poly.pdbx_seq_one_letter_code
_entity_poly.pdbx_strand_id
1 'polypeptide(L)'
;MLRAGEVLHLTRAASPQFVTPMRVRVIRELVDRFPPYGWLWFEGYQLDARGRAVAKRELFVLREGLEWVVTAPPPARPALSRRPPARPRTAVG
;
A
#
# COMPACT_ATOMS: atom_id res chain seq x y z
N MET A 1 -4.05 -10.58 6.88
CA MET A 1 -3.11 -10.12 5.83
C MET A 1 -3.38 -8.66 5.54
N LEU A 2 -2.33 -7.87 5.31
CA LEU A 2 -2.43 -6.47 4.92
C LEU A 2 -2.95 -6.35 3.50
N ARG A 3 -3.86 -5.40 3.27
CA ARG A 3 -4.44 -5.16 1.95
C ARG A 3 -3.80 -3.94 1.30
N ALA A 4 -3.55 -4.04 -0.01
CA ALA A 4 -3.06 -2.92 -0.78
C ALA A 4 -4.01 -1.71 -0.63
N GLY A 5 -3.44 -0.54 -0.37
CA GLY A 5 -4.18 0.71 -0.18
C GLY A 5 -4.57 1.02 1.27
N GLU A 6 -4.49 0.07 2.20
CA GLU A 6 -4.67 0.36 3.63
C GLU A 6 -3.64 1.38 4.10
N VAL A 7 -4.06 2.31 4.96
CA VAL A 7 -3.15 3.28 5.58
C VAL A 7 -2.96 2.89 7.05
N LEU A 8 -1.71 2.69 7.42
CA LEU A 8 -1.28 2.33 8.76
C LEU A 8 -0.60 3.51 9.42
N HIS A 9 -0.85 3.70 10.71
CA HIS A 9 -0.05 4.53 11.58
C HIS A 9 0.94 3.62 12.32
N LEU A 10 2.23 3.80 12.05
CA LEU A 10 3.27 2.96 12.64
C LEU A 10 3.90 3.72 13.80
N THR A 11 3.76 3.15 14.99
CA THR A 11 4.34 3.63 16.25
C THR A 11 5.35 2.61 16.77
N ARG A 12 5.97 2.89 17.93
CA ARG A 12 6.86 1.93 18.59
C ARG A 12 6.20 0.58 18.90
N ALA A 13 4.87 0.51 18.99
CA ALA A 13 4.14 -0.74 19.16
C ALA A 13 4.35 -1.69 17.96
N ALA A 14 4.47 -1.14 16.75
CA ALA A 14 4.71 -1.92 15.54
C ALA A 14 6.18 -2.34 15.37
N SER A 15 7.14 -1.53 15.81
CA SER A 15 8.57 -1.87 15.81
C SER A 15 9.37 -0.81 16.59
N PRO A 16 10.42 -1.19 17.33
CA PRO A 16 11.27 -0.25 18.07
C PRO A 16 11.88 0.87 17.22
N GLN A 17 12.06 0.65 15.91
CA GLN A 17 12.64 1.63 14.98
C GLN A 17 11.74 2.87 14.77
N PHE A 18 10.45 2.79 15.08
CA PHE A 18 9.49 3.88 14.88
C PHE A 18 9.42 4.79 16.12
N VAL A 19 10.57 5.33 16.53
CA VAL A 19 10.64 6.32 17.62
C VAL A 19 9.87 7.58 17.26
N THR A 20 9.94 7.98 16.00
CA THR A 20 9.05 8.98 15.40
C THR A 20 7.98 8.24 14.61
N PRO A 21 6.69 8.38 14.98
CA PRO A 21 5.61 7.72 14.26
C PRO A 21 5.55 8.15 12.79
N MET A 22 5.08 7.25 11.92
CA MET A 22 4.88 7.57 10.51
C MET A 22 3.64 6.89 9.94
N ARG A 23 3.03 7.53 8.93
CA ARG A 23 1.91 6.95 8.18
C ARG A 23 2.43 6.24 6.94
N VAL A 24 1.92 5.06 6.66
CA VAL A 24 2.32 4.25 5.52
C VAL A 24 1.09 3.71 4.79
N ARG A 25 1.05 3.88 3.47
CA ARG A 25 0.06 3.20 2.63
C ARG A 25 0.61 1.87 2.12
N VAL A 26 -0.05 0.77 2.43
CA VAL A 26 0.35 -0.60 2.06
C VAL A 26 0.33 -0.78 0.54
N ILE A 27 1.38 -1.41 0.02
CA ILE A 27 1.47 -1.90 -1.37
C ILE A 27 1.18 -3.40 -1.39
N ARG A 28 1.93 -4.18 -0.61
CA ARG A 28 1.77 -5.64 -0.49
C ARG A 28 2.44 -6.18 0.77
N GLU A 29 1.90 -7.26 1.33
CA GLU A 29 2.58 -8.09 2.34
C GLU A 29 3.57 -9.04 1.63
N LEU A 30 4.78 -9.21 2.18
CA LEU A 30 5.82 -10.10 1.66
C LEU A 30 5.78 -11.43 2.41
N VAL A 31 4.96 -12.35 1.93
CA VAL A 31 4.66 -13.64 2.59
C VAL A 31 5.77 -14.69 2.43
N ASP A 32 6.73 -14.44 1.56
CA ASP A 32 7.86 -15.32 1.24
C ASP A 32 9.05 -15.17 2.20
N ARG A 33 9.01 -14.22 3.14
CA ARG A 33 10.15 -13.89 4.03
C ARG A 33 10.15 -14.61 5.40
N PHE A 34 9.24 -15.56 5.63
CA PHE A 34 9.16 -16.42 6.84
C PHE A 34 9.59 -15.76 8.16
N PRO A 35 8.91 -14.68 8.60
CA PRO A 35 9.28 -13.92 9.78
C PRO A 35 9.02 -14.69 11.09
N PRO A 36 9.71 -14.34 12.20
CA PRO A 36 9.38 -14.82 13.54
C PRO A 36 7.91 -14.57 13.92
N TYR A 37 7.38 -15.37 14.84
CA TYR A 37 5.97 -15.35 15.22
C TYR A 37 5.41 -13.94 15.48
N GLY A 38 4.30 -13.61 14.84
CA GLY A 38 3.62 -12.32 14.98
C GLY A 38 4.21 -11.17 14.15
N TRP A 39 5.42 -11.34 13.61
CA TRP A 39 6.05 -10.36 12.73
C TRP A 39 5.65 -10.56 11.27
N LEU A 40 5.76 -9.50 10.47
CA LEU A 40 5.54 -9.53 9.04
C LEU A 40 6.46 -8.55 8.32
N TRP A 41 6.73 -8.85 7.05
CA TRP A 41 7.35 -7.93 6.11
C TRP A 41 6.28 -7.39 5.16
N PHE A 42 6.36 -6.10 4.83
CA PHE A 42 5.51 -5.51 3.80
C PHE A 42 6.18 -4.34 3.08
N GLU A 43 5.76 -4.08 1.85
CA GLU A 43 6.13 -2.88 1.12
C GLU A 43 5.02 -1.82 1.26
N GLY A 44 5.42 -0.56 1.45
CA GLY A 44 4.49 0.56 1.57
C GLY A 44 5.09 1.89 1.15
N TYR A 45 4.22 2.87 0.93
CA TYR A 45 4.60 4.26 0.75
C TYR A 45 4.49 5.03 2.05
N GLN A 46 5.59 5.61 2.55
CA GLN A 46 5.51 6.61 3.61
C GLN A 46 4.75 7.82 3.11
N LEU A 47 3.86 8.35 3.94
CA LEU A 47 3.02 9.50 3.65
C LEU A 47 3.50 10.76 4.39
N ASP A 48 3.45 11.91 3.73
CA ASP A 48 3.62 13.21 4.38
C ASP A 48 2.37 13.63 5.19
N ALA A 49 2.41 14.82 5.79
CA ALA A 49 1.28 15.41 6.51
C ALA A 49 0.00 15.52 5.64
N ARG A 50 0.16 15.71 4.32
CA ARG A 50 -0.91 15.87 3.32
C ARG A 50 -1.37 14.52 2.72
N GLY A 51 -0.85 13.39 3.20
CA GLY A 51 -1.20 12.06 2.71
C GLY A 51 -0.55 11.69 1.37
N ARG A 52 0.46 12.43 0.91
CA ARG A 52 1.17 12.13 -0.35
C ARG A 52 2.32 11.17 -0.08
N ALA A 53 2.52 10.23 -1.00
CA ALA A 53 3.65 9.32 -0.96
C ALA A 53 4.98 10.09 -1.13
N VAL A 54 5.89 9.96 -0.17
CA VAL A 54 7.21 10.61 -0.20
C VAL A 54 8.37 9.63 -0.34
N ALA A 55 8.18 8.37 0.07
CA ALA A 55 9.20 7.34 -0.05
C ALA A 55 8.56 5.96 -0.14
N LYS A 56 9.14 5.04 -0.94
CA LYS A 56 8.83 3.61 -0.88
C LYS A 56 9.71 2.97 0.20
N ARG A 57 9.11 2.12 1.03
CA ARG A 57 9.82 1.40 2.10
C ARG A 57 9.43 -0.07 2.12
N GLU A 58 10.39 -0.92 2.43
CA GLU A 58 10.17 -2.28 2.91
C GLU A 58 10.27 -2.25 4.44
N LEU A 59 9.28 -2.80 5.14
CA LEU A 59 9.09 -2.61 6.57
C LEU A 59 8.88 -3.95 7.27
N PHE A 60 9.55 -4.11 8.42
CA PHE A 60 9.44 -5.26 9.31
C PHE A 60 8.73 -4.84 10.61
N VAL A 61 7.56 -5.41 10.85
CA VAL A 61 6.65 -4.94 11.90
C VAL A 61 5.97 -6.10 12.63
N LEU A 62 5.63 -5.87 13.90
CA LEU A 62 4.76 -6.71 14.70
C LEU A 62 3.31 -6.43 14.33
N ARG A 63 2.56 -7.49 13.99
CA ARG A 63 1.16 -7.39 13.54
C ARG A 63 0.23 -6.78 14.58
N GLU A 64 0.44 -7.12 15.85
CA GLU A 64 -0.38 -6.66 16.98
C GLU A 64 -0.25 -5.15 17.22
N GLY A 65 0.91 -4.58 16.89
CA GLY A 65 1.17 -3.14 17.06
C GLY A 65 0.70 -2.26 15.91
N LEU A 66 -0.04 -2.80 14.93
CA LEU A 66 -0.50 -2.04 13.79
C LEU A 66 -1.78 -1.25 14.12
N GLU A 67 -1.77 0.03 13.77
CA GLU A 67 -2.93 0.92 13.91
C GLU A 67 -3.46 1.29 12.53
N TRP A 68 -4.68 0.85 12.20
CA TRP A 68 -5.33 1.19 10.93
C TRP A 68 -5.93 2.59 11.01
N VAL A 69 -5.55 3.45 10.06
CA VAL A 69 -6.20 4.74 9.87
C VAL A 69 -7.42 4.50 9.01
N VAL A 70 -8.61 4.71 9.57
CA VAL A 70 -9.86 4.72 8.80
C VAL A 70 -9.82 5.92 7.86
N THR A 71 -9.29 5.70 6.67
CA THR A 71 -9.36 6.65 5.56
C THR A 71 -10.61 6.34 4.77
N ALA A 72 -11.43 7.36 4.46
CA ALA A 72 -12.43 7.23 3.41
C ALA A 72 -11.74 6.69 2.13
N PRO A 73 -12.41 5.82 1.35
CA PRO A 73 -11.82 5.32 0.12
C PRO A 73 -11.35 6.52 -0.71
N PRO A 74 -10.13 6.49 -1.28
CA PRO A 74 -9.72 7.54 -2.21
C PRO A 74 -10.77 7.62 -3.32
N PRO A 75 -11.13 8.83 -3.79
CA PRO A 75 -12.07 8.96 -4.89
C PRO A 75 -11.59 8.08 -6.04
N ALA A 76 -12.48 7.23 -6.55
CA ALA A 76 -12.17 6.34 -7.65
C ALA A 76 -11.57 7.19 -8.77
N ARG A 77 -10.31 6.92 -9.15
CA ARG A 77 -9.76 7.53 -10.36
C ARG A 77 -10.70 7.11 -11.49
N PRO A 78 -11.24 8.04 -12.30
CA PRO A 78 -12.01 7.63 -13.46
C PRO A 78 -11.12 6.71 -14.28
N ALA A 79 -11.57 5.46 -14.48
CA ALA A 79 -10.88 4.54 -15.34
C ALA A 79 -10.73 5.26 -16.68
N LEU A 80 -9.48 5.48 -17.12
CA LEU A 80 -9.24 5.92 -18.49
C LEU A 80 -9.95 4.90 -19.37
N SER A 81 -11.05 5.35 -19.98
CA SER A 81 -11.89 4.53 -20.85
C SER A 81 -10.95 3.87 -21.86
N ARG A 82 -10.77 2.56 -21.74
CA ARG A 82 -10.02 1.78 -22.72
C ARG A 82 -10.76 1.96 -24.04
N ARG A 83 -10.29 2.90 -24.86
CA ARG A 83 -10.81 3.13 -26.20
C ARG A 83 -10.79 1.77 -26.92
N PRO A 84 -11.94 1.26 -27.39
CA PRO A 84 -11.98 -0.03 -28.05
C PRO A 84 -11.05 0.01 -29.27
N PRO A 85 -10.31 -1.08 -29.57
CA PRO A 85 -9.48 -1.13 -30.76
C PRO A 85 -10.37 -0.94 -32.00
N ALA A 86 -9.98 -0.01 -32.87
CA ALA A 86 -10.65 0.19 -34.15
C ALA A 86 -10.56 -1.11 -34.96
N ARG A 87 -11.70 -1.66 -35.38
CA ARG A 87 -11.74 -2.83 -36.26
C ARG A 87 -11.15 -2.43 -37.63
N PRO A 88 -10.19 -3.17 -38.21
CA PRO A 88 -9.74 -2.91 -39.56
C PRO A 88 -10.89 -3.22 -40.54
N ARG A 89 -11.19 -2.27 -41.44
CA ARG A 89 -12.07 -2.51 -42.59
C ARG A 89 -11.27 -3.27 -43.64
N THR A 90 -11.49 -4.57 -43.76
CA THR A 90 -11.02 -5.34 -44.90
C THR A 90 -11.81 -4.92 -46.13
N ALA A 91 -11.16 -4.25 -47.09
CA ALA A 91 -11.67 -4.10 -48.44
C ALA A 91 -11.16 -5.30 -49.25
N VAL A 92 -12.08 -6.11 -49.76
CA VAL A 92 -11.81 -7.16 -50.75
C VAL A 92 -12.11 -6.54 -52.11
N GLY A 93 -11.09 -6.55 -52.99
CA GLY A 93 -11.23 -6.26 -54.42
C GLY A 93 -11.44 -7.54 -55.23
#